data_AF-K9WNC6-F1
#
_entry.id   AF-K9WNC6-F1
#
_cell.length_a   1.000
_cell.length_b   1.000
_cell.length_c   1.000
_cell.angle_alpha   90.00
_cell.angle_beta   90.00
_cell.angle_gamma   90.00
#
_symmetry.space_group_name_H-M   'P 1'
#
loop_
_entity.id
_entity.type
_entity.pdbx_description
1 polymer ?
#
loop_
_entity_poly.entity_id
_entity_poly.type
_entity_poly.pdbx_seq_one_letter_code
_entity_poly.pdbx_strand_id
1 'polypeptide(L)'
;MLKAILFDLDGTLVNTDPLHYQTWQEVLRDYGMEIDRTFYKAKISGRLNPVIIQDLLPQLSFEAGQQLANSKEARFREIALSLYRQKAEGRPEFIRGQKVY
;
A
#
# COMPACT_ATOMS: atom_id res chain seq x y z
N MET A 1 -10.72 -29.25 16.46
CA MET A 1 -10.70 -29.04 14.99
C MET A 1 -10.67 -27.55 14.72
N LEU A 2 -9.63 -27.07 14.02
CA LEU A 2 -9.53 -25.69 13.54
C LEU A 2 -10.49 -25.53 12.36
N LYS A 3 -11.46 -24.59 12.43
CA LYS A 3 -12.56 -24.48 11.45
C LYS A 3 -12.40 -23.36 10.42
N ALA A 4 -11.49 -22.41 10.64
CA ALA A 4 -11.10 -21.40 9.65
C ALA A 4 -9.80 -20.69 10.08
N ILE A 5 -9.03 -20.21 9.10
CA ILE A 5 -7.95 -19.24 9.26
C ILE A 5 -8.32 -18.05 8.36
N LEU A 6 -8.34 -16.83 8.92
CA LEU A 6 -8.41 -15.61 8.13
C LEU A 6 -6.99 -15.17 7.80
N PHE A 7 -6.68 -15.11 6.50
CA PHE A 7 -5.43 -14.54 6.01
C PHE A 7 -5.66 -13.07 5.66
N ASP A 8 -4.76 -12.21 6.09
CA ASP A 8 -4.68 -10.85 5.56
C ASP A 8 -4.24 -10.89 4.09
N LEU A 9 -4.68 -9.94 3.28
CA LEU A 9 -4.28 -9.88 1.87
C LEU A 9 -2.90 -9.21 1.74
N ASP A 10 -2.69 -8.12 2.48
CA ASP A 10 -1.47 -7.31 2.44
C ASP A 10 -0.37 -7.95 3.27
N GLY A 11 0.76 -8.25 2.63
CA GLY A 11 1.94 -8.81 3.30
C GLY A 11 1.87 -10.31 3.64
N THR A 12 0.71 -10.95 3.52
CA THR A 12 0.55 -12.41 3.77
C THR A 12 0.29 -13.21 2.50
N LEU A 13 -0.67 -12.81 1.66
CA LEU A 13 -0.95 -13.48 0.37
C LEU A 13 -0.29 -12.78 -0.82
N VAL A 14 -0.11 -11.45 -0.73
CA VAL A 14 0.56 -10.65 -1.76
C VAL A 14 1.55 -9.69 -1.09
N ASN A 15 2.78 -9.64 -1.60
CA ASN A 15 3.76 -8.66 -1.13
C ASN A 15 3.48 -7.28 -1.77
N THR A 16 2.65 -6.48 -1.11
CA THR A 16 2.25 -5.12 -1.50
C THR A 16 3.09 -4.02 -0.82
N ASP A 17 3.96 -4.37 0.13
CA ASP A 17 4.82 -3.42 0.87
C ASP A 17 5.69 -2.53 -0.06
N PRO A 18 6.32 -3.04 -1.14
CA PRO A 18 7.04 -2.18 -2.08
C PRO A 18 6.17 -1.12 -2.74
N LEU A 19 4.88 -1.41 -2.96
CA LEU A 19 3.94 -0.47 -3.55
C LEU A 19 3.54 0.60 -2.56
N HIS A 20 3.24 0.22 -1.32
CA HIS A 20 2.98 1.19 -0.27
C HIS A 20 4.17 2.13 -0.04
N TYR A 21 5.40 1.60 -0.05
CA TYR A 21 6.60 2.41 0.02
C TYR A 21 6.68 3.43 -1.12
N GLN A 22 6.50 2.98 -2.37
CA GLN A 22 6.53 3.88 -3.53
C GLN A 22 5.44 4.96 -3.43
N THR A 23 4.22 4.59 -3.07
CA THR A 23 3.12 5.55 -2.96
C THR A 23 3.41 6.60 -1.88
N TRP A 24 3.93 6.19 -0.72
CA TRP A 24 4.32 7.14 0.33
C TRP A 24 5.49 8.03 -0.05
N GLN A 25 6.47 7.52 -0.81
CA GLN A 25 7.54 8.35 -1.37
C GLN A 25 7.00 9.43 -2.31
N GLU A 26 6.09 9.06 -3.22
CA GLU A 26 5.46 10.02 -4.15
C GLU A 26 4.67 11.08 -3.37
N VAL A 27 3.82 10.65 -2.45
CA VAL A 27 2.98 11.54 -1.63
C VAL A 27 3.80 12.51 -0.78
N LEU A 28 4.81 12.03 -0.06
CA LEU A 28 5.58 12.87 0.86
C LEU A 28 6.54 13.82 0.13
N ARG A 29 6.93 13.50 -1.10
CA ARG A 29 7.75 14.40 -1.93
C ARG A 29 7.04 15.72 -2.22
N ASP A 30 5.72 15.70 -2.40
CA ASP A 30 4.91 16.92 -2.61
C ASP A 30 4.91 17.84 -1.39
N TYR A 31 5.27 17.30 -0.21
CA TYR A 31 5.44 18.06 1.04
C TYR A 31 6.93 18.34 1.35
N GLY A 32 7.83 18.13 0.40
CA GLY A 32 9.27 18.36 0.56
C GLY A 32 9.98 17.31 1.41
N MET A 33 9.38 16.13 1.60
CA MET A 33 9.95 15.04 2.37
C MET A 33 10.40 13.89 1.46
N GLU A 34 11.71 13.65 1.40
CA GLU A 34 12.25 12.44 0.80
C GLU A 34 12.43 11.36 1.88
N ILE A 35 11.77 10.21 1.69
CA ILE A 35 11.89 9.07 2.60
C ILE A 35 12.65 7.93 1.92
N ASP A 36 13.39 7.18 2.73
CA ASP A 36 14.03 5.93 2.34
C ASP A 36 13.31 4.72 2.95
N ARG A 37 13.79 3.51 2.64
CA ARG A 37 13.21 2.26 3.16
C ARG A 37 13.35 2.12 4.69
N THR A 38 14.40 2.68 5.27
CA THR A 38 14.65 2.62 6.71
C THR A 38 13.61 3.44 7.45
N PHE A 39 13.39 4.68 7.01
CA PHE A 39 12.37 5.57 7.50
C PHE A 39 10.98 4.96 7.33
N TYR A 40 10.68 4.45 6.14
CA TYR A 40 9.39 3.81 5.86
C TYR A 40 9.09 2.67 6.84
N LYS A 41 10.04 1.74 7.03
CA LYS A 41 9.87 0.63 7.98
C LYS A 41 9.68 1.10 9.42
N ALA A 42 10.41 2.13 9.84
CA ALA A 42 10.37 2.62 11.20
C ALA A 42 9.15 3.49 11.52
N LYS A 43 8.62 4.23 10.55
CA LYS A 43 7.64 5.29 10.78
C LYS A 43 6.30 5.09 10.07
N ILE A 44 6.20 4.17 9.11
CA ILE A 44 5.03 4.04 8.22
C ILE A 44 4.52 2.61 8.14
N SER A 45 5.39 1.63 7.89
CA SER A 45 4.98 0.23 7.67
C SER A 45 4.14 -0.31 8.85
N GLY A 46 3.01 -0.95 8.53
CA GLY A 46 2.07 -1.50 9.51
C GLY A 46 1.22 -0.49 10.29
N ARG A 47 1.32 0.82 9.98
CA ARG A 47 0.55 1.87 10.67
C ARG A 47 -0.64 2.34 9.82
N LEU A 48 -1.65 2.89 10.50
CA LEU A 48 -2.83 3.44 9.84
C LEU A 48 -2.52 4.81 9.21
N ASN A 49 -3.07 5.06 8.01
CA ASN A 49 -2.86 6.32 7.29
C ASN A 49 -3.14 7.58 8.14
N PRO A 50 -4.26 7.68 8.89
CA PRO A 50 -4.52 8.89 9.68
C PRO A 50 -3.43 9.16 10.74
N VAL A 51 -2.89 8.10 11.34
CA VAL A 51 -1.82 8.21 12.35
C VAL A 51 -0.51 8.64 11.69
N ILE A 52 -0.18 8.07 10.54
CA ILE A 52 1.02 8.46 9.77
C ILE A 52 0.94 9.93 9.36
N ILE A 53 -0.20 10.37 8.83
CA ILE A 53 -0.40 11.74 8.36
C ILE A 53 -0.31 12.71 9.52
N GLN A 54 -0.93 12.40 10.66
CA GLN A 54 -0.87 13.26 11.85
C GLN A 54 0.55 13.42 12.38
N ASP A 55 1.36 12.35 12.36
CA ASP A 55 2.74 12.38 12.83
C ASP A 55 3.70 13.09 11.88
N LEU A 56 3.54 12.86 10.57
CA LEU A 56 4.50 13.34 9.56
C LEU A 56 4.13 14.71 8.99
N LEU A 57 2.83 15.03 8.95
CA LEU A 57 2.29 16.27 8.40
C LEU A 57 1.32 16.93 9.40
N PRO A 58 1.75 17.23 10.64
CA PRO A 58 0.87 17.77 11.68
C PRO A 58 0.27 19.15 11.34
N GLN A 59 0.81 19.83 10.33
CA GLN A 59 0.29 21.08 9.80
C GLN A 59 -1.01 20.93 8.99
N LEU A 60 -1.36 19.71 8.56
CA LEU A 60 -2.59 19.48 7.81
C LEU A 60 -3.82 19.52 8.72
N SER A 61 -4.89 20.13 8.23
CA SER A 61 -6.21 19.96 8.85
C SER A 61 -6.68 18.51 8.72
N PHE A 62 -7.64 18.11 9.57
CA PHE A 62 -8.25 16.79 9.48
C PHE A 62 -8.80 16.48 8.08
N GLU A 63 -9.49 17.44 7.46
CA GLU A 63 -10.05 17.29 6.13
C GLU A 63 -8.95 17.11 5.07
N ALA A 64 -7.90 17.94 5.12
CA ALA A 64 -6.78 17.83 4.19
C ALA A 64 -6.04 16.48 4.37
N GLY A 65 -5.86 16.02 5.61
CA GLY A 65 -5.29 14.72 5.90
C GLY A 65 -6.16 13.56 5.38
N GLN A 66 -7.48 13.66 5.49
CA GLN A 66 -8.39 12.66 4.95
C GLN A 66 -8.36 12.61 3.42
N GLN A 67 -8.33 13.78 2.76
CA GLN A 67 -8.16 13.87 1.31
C GLN A 67 -6.83 13.26 0.87
N LEU A 68 -5.75 13.53 1.61
CA LEU A 68 -4.44 12.94 1.33
C LEU A 68 -4.46 11.41 1.44
N ALA A 69 -5.05 10.87 2.50
CA ALA A 69 -5.22 9.41 2.66
C ALA A 69 -5.99 8.80 1.48
N ASN A 70 -7.06 9.45 1.04
CA ASN A 70 -7.87 8.99 -0.09
C ASN A 70 -7.09 9.00 -1.40
N SER A 71 -6.35 10.08 -1.68
CA SER A 71 -5.50 10.22 -2.86
C SER A 71 -4.36 9.19 -2.87
N LYS A 72 -3.72 8.95 -1.71
CA LYS A 72 -2.72 7.88 -1.53
C LYS A 72 -3.33 6.52 -1.89
N GLU A 73 -4.52 6.20 -1.39
CA GLU A 73 -5.16 4.90 -1.68
C GLU A 73 -5.58 4.76 -3.14
N ALA A 74 -6.05 5.85 -3.78
CA ALA A 74 -6.33 5.87 -5.21
C ALA A 74 -5.06 5.58 -6.03
N ARG A 75 -3.96 6.25 -5.69
CA ARG A 75 -2.67 6.06 -6.34
C ARG A 75 -2.13 4.63 -6.18
N PHE A 76 -2.24 4.07 -4.97
CA PHE A 76 -1.89 2.66 -4.73
C PHE A 76 -2.67 1.71 -5.65
N ARG A 77 -3.99 1.91 -5.79
CA ARG A 77 -4.84 1.10 -6.69
C ARG A 77 -4.43 1.22 -8.14
N GLU A 78 -4.09 2.42 -8.62
CA GLU A 78 -3.60 2.63 -9.99
C GLU A 78 -2.32 1.84 -10.28
N ILE A 79 -1.34 1.92 -9.37
CA ILE A 79 -0.05 1.23 -9.53
C ILE A 79 -0.27 -0.29 -9.48
N ALA A 80 -1.09 -0.77 -8.54
CA ALA A 80 -1.42 -2.18 -8.41
C ALA A 80 -2.10 -2.75 -9.68
N LEU A 81 -3.06 -2.01 -10.24
CA LEU A 81 -3.75 -2.38 -11.48
C LEU A 81 -2.81 -2.38 -12.70
N SER A 82 -1.91 -1.40 -12.80
CA SER A 82 -0.91 -1.33 -13.86
C SER A 82 0.01 -2.56 -13.83
N LEU A 83 0.51 -2.94 -12.65
CA LEU A 83 1.34 -4.14 -12.50
C LEU A 83 0.59 -5.44 -12.81
N TYR A 84 -0.68 -5.51 -12.42
CA TYR A 84 -1.51 -6.67 -12.77
C TYR A 84 -1.65 -6.81 -14.29
N ARG A 85 -1.94 -5.71 -15.00
CA ARG A 85 -2.05 -5.71 -16.46
C ARG A 85 -0.74 -6.10 -17.14
N GLN A 86 0.39 -5.54 -16.69
CA GLN A 86 1.71 -5.90 -17.21
C GLN A 86 2.02 -7.40 -17.03
N LYS A 87 1.65 -7.99 -15.88
CA LYS A 87 1.82 -9.43 -15.64
C LYS A 87 0.89 -10.29 -16.52
N ALA A 88 -0.34 -9.84 -16.75
CA ALA A 88 -1.32 -10.54 -17.57
C ALA A 88 -0.93 -10.52 -19.07
N GLU A 89 -0.41 -9.40 -19.57
CA GLU A 89 0.09 -9.27 -20.95
C GLU A 89 1.40 -10.07 -21.17
N GLY A 90 2.20 -10.25 -20.12
CA GLY A 90 3.45 -11.02 -20.17
C GLY A 90 3.31 -12.54 -20.06
N ARG A 91 2.16 -13.08 -19.61
CA ARG A 91 1.86 -14.53 -19.53
C ARG A 91 0.34 -14.79 -19.55
N PRO A 92 -0.24 -15.36 -20.62
CA PRO A 92 -1.69 -15.63 -20.69
C PRO A 92 -2.19 -16.81 -19.82
N GLU A 93 -1.34 -17.41 -18.98
CA GLU A 93 -1.63 -18.71 -18.33
C GLU A 93 -1.38 -18.66 -16.81
N PHE A 94 -2.10 -17.82 -16.07
CA PHE A 94 -2.01 -17.84 -14.60
C PHE A 94 -3.34 -17.58 -13.88
N ILE A 95 -4.39 -18.30 -14.26
CA ILE A 95 -5.47 -18.62 -13.33
C ILE A 95 -5.86 -20.10 -13.48
N ARG A 96 -5.00 -21.01 -13.00
CA ARG A 96 -5.48 -22.29 -12.48
C ARG A 96 -5.53 -22.15 -10.97
N GLY A 97 -6.75 -22.06 -10.45
CA GLY A 97 -7.04 -22.03 -9.03
C GLY A 97 -6.26 -23.12 -8.31
N GLN A 98 -5.57 -22.71 -7.24
CA GLN A 98 -5.09 -23.65 -6.25
C GLN A 98 -6.31 -24.39 -5.70
N LYS A 99 -6.42 -25.67 -6.08
CA LYS A 99 -7.23 -26.64 -5.34
C LYS A 99 -6.63 -26.72 -3.94
N VAL A 100 -7.35 -26.17 -2.98
CA VAL A 100 -7.16 -26.47 -1.56
C VAL A 100 -7.80 -27.84 -1.32
N TYR A 101 -7.01 -28.77 -0.76
CA TYR A 101 -7.51 -30.04 -0.21
C TYR A 101 -8.26 -29.80 1.09
#